data_AF-A0A0P0LG09-F1
#
_entry.id   AF-A0A0P0LG09-F1
#
_cell.length_a   1.000
_cell.length_b   1.000
_cell.length_c   1.000
_cell.angle_alpha   90.00
_cell.angle_beta   90.00
_cell.angle_gamma   90.00
#
_symmetry.space_group_name_H-M   'P 1'
#
loop_
_entity.id
_entity.type
_entity.pdbx_description
1 polymer ?
#
loop_
_entity_poly.entity_id
_entity_poly.type
_entity_poly.pdbx_seq_one_letter_code
_entity_poly.pdbx_strand_id
1 'polypeptide(L)'
;MVIEHTGEYQYKANYYCQKAGTKIFFLPQKSDFTPICFGLDPEDNTKLTDDPETAMPIVLDQANVYYEINIDVKNSTYNLKTYSIADAVDPIPHTYGSISLDTWGDGGSWLQEFYFGYMTSSPTEVLRFTQDKTNPHLFYLDTPLFLEAGTKMNFVIHNWHSDGWWNYCTWRVDNSDEPEIFGYYGKEAKYTNPAWTKPDHVGDNWAKPTVNVTGNYKLIFDAHLERAKLIPAN
;
A
#
# COMPACT_ATOMS: atom_id res chain seq x y z
N MET A 1 2.61 -4.58 -6.43
CA MET A 1 3.40 -3.35 -6.54
C MET A 1 2.79 -2.60 -7.70
N VAL A 2 2.37 -1.35 -7.52
CA VAL A 2 1.86 -0.57 -8.66
C VAL A 2 3.04 0.07 -9.36
N ILE A 3 2.94 0.11 -10.67
CA ILE A 3 3.97 0.62 -11.56
C ILE A 3 3.37 1.84 -12.26
N GLU A 4 3.94 3.00 -12.02
CA GLU A 4 3.56 4.25 -12.65
C GLU A 4 4.19 4.34 -14.04
N HIS A 5 3.41 4.69 -15.05
CA HIS A 5 3.93 5.00 -16.39
C HIS A 5 4.40 6.47 -16.41
N THR A 6 5.72 6.68 -16.43
CA THR A 6 6.35 8.00 -16.28
C THR A 6 6.79 8.63 -17.61
N GLY A 7 6.77 7.86 -18.70
CA GLY A 7 7.14 8.32 -20.04
C GLY A 7 6.97 7.19 -21.06
N GLU A 8 7.16 7.47 -22.35
CA GLU A 8 7.10 6.43 -23.39
C GLU A 8 8.13 5.33 -23.07
N TYR A 9 7.67 4.11 -22.79
CA TYR A 9 8.48 2.95 -22.34
C TYR A 9 9.13 3.07 -20.96
N GLN A 10 8.79 4.11 -20.19
CA GLN A 10 9.41 4.38 -18.90
C GLN A 10 8.41 4.19 -17.76
N TYR A 11 8.87 3.46 -16.74
CA TYR A 11 8.05 3.05 -15.62
C TYR A 11 8.79 3.28 -14.30
N LYS A 12 8.03 3.60 -13.25
CA LYS A 12 8.55 3.73 -11.89
C LYS A 12 7.73 2.88 -10.93
N ALA A 13 8.40 2.17 -10.05
CA ALA A 13 7.76 1.41 -8.99
C ALA A 13 8.43 1.69 -7.64
N ASN A 14 7.62 1.73 -6.58
CA ASN A 14 8.11 1.90 -5.21
C ASN A 14 7.79 0.65 -4.38
N TYR A 15 8.75 0.22 -3.56
CA TYR A 15 8.62 -1.02 -2.79
C TYR A 15 9.35 -0.94 -1.45
N TYR A 16 8.67 -1.28 -0.36
CA TYR A 16 9.32 -1.51 0.92
C TYR A 16 9.98 -2.89 0.95
N CYS A 17 11.31 -2.93 1.03
CA CYS A 17 12.06 -4.16 1.14
C CYS A 17 12.29 -4.55 2.60
N GLN A 18 11.44 -5.42 3.14
CA GLN A 18 11.56 -5.85 4.54
C GLN A 18 12.77 -6.77 4.78
N LYS A 19 13.22 -7.52 3.75
CA LYS A 19 14.29 -8.51 3.87
C LYS A 19 15.27 -8.40 2.69
N ALA A 20 16.56 -8.32 3.00
CA ALA A 20 17.63 -8.38 2.02
C ALA A 20 17.57 -9.69 1.21
N GLY A 21 17.97 -9.62 -0.06
CA GLY A 21 17.88 -10.74 -1.00
C GLY A 21 16.47 -10.94 -1.56
N THR A 22 15.57 -9.94 -1.42
CA THR A 22 14.24 -10.02 -2.04
C THR A 22 14.39 -10.03 -3.56
N LYS A 23 13.79 -11.02 -4.21
CA LYS A 23 13.85 -11.22 -5.66
C LYS A 23 12.60 -10.64 -6.30
N ILE A 24 12.78 -9.80 -7.32
CA ILE A 24 11.69 -9.17 -8.05
C ILE A 24 11.83 -9.35 -9.56
N PHE A 25 10.69 -9.27 -10.22
CA PHE A 25 10.53 -9.20 -11.67
C PHE A 25 9.46 -8.16 -12.00
N PHE A 26 9.47 -7.62 -13.21
CA PHE A 26 8.43 -6.72 -13.68
C PHE A 26 7.58 -7.38 -14.75
N LEU A 27 6.28 -7.41 -14.52
CA LEU A 27 5.33 -8.10 -15.36
C LEU A 27 4.35 -7.07 -15.93
N PRO A 28 4.14 -7.03 -17.26
CA PRO A 28 3.07 -6.22 -17.85
C PRO A 28 1.68 -6.85 -17.67
N GLN A 29 1.60 -8.07 -17.10
CA GLN A 29 0.37 -8.78 -16.75
C GLN A 29 0.26 -9.08 -15.24
N LYS A 30 -0.96 -9.35 -14.76
CA LYS A 30 -1.26 -9.43 -13.31
C LYS A 30 -0.89 -10.75 -12.62
N SER A 31 -0.87 -11.87 -13.33
CA SER A 31 -0.96 -13.19 -12.69
C SER A 31 0.06 -14.23 -13.17
N ASP A 32 0.85 -13.95 -14.20
CA ASP A 32 1.74 -14.94 -14.80
C ASP A 32 3.07 -14.30 -15.24
N PHE A 33 4.13 -15.09 -15.31
CA PHE A 33 5.43 -14.68 -15.86
C PHE A 33 5.44 -14.70 -17.39
N THR A 34 4.50 -15.40 -18.00
CA THR A 34 4.30 -15.46 -19.44
C THR A 34 3.16 -14.54 -19.89
N PRO A 35 3.19 -13.99 -21.13
CA PRO A 35 4.21 -14.19 -22.16
C PRO A 35 5.46 -13.29 -22.01
N ILE A 36 5.43 -12.27 -21.15
CA ILE A 36 6.52 -11.28 -21.03
C ILE A 36 6.94 -11.15 -19.58
N CYS A 37 8.24 -11.24 -19.29
CA CYS A 37 8.77 -10.99 -17.96
C CYS A 37 10.07 -10.22 -18.03
N PHE A 38 10.07 -9.00 -17.48
CA PHE A 38 11.29 -8.22 -17.38
C PHE A 38 12.09 -8.62 -16.13
N GLY A 39 13.29 -9.14 -16.36
CA GLY A 39 14.30 -9.47 -15.35
C GLY A 39 15.69 -9.20 -15.88
N LEU A 40 16.73 -9.55 -15.11
CA LEU A 40 18.12 -9.44 -15.55
C LEU A 40 18.40 -10.41 -16.69
N ASP A 41 19.08 -9.93 -17.72
CA ASP A 41 19.62 -10.76 -18.78
C ASP A 41 20.74 -11.66 -18.20
N PRO A 42 20.65 -13.00 -18.33
CA PRO A 42 21.68 -13.91 -17.83
C PRO A 42 23.04 -13.75 -18.53
N GLU A 43 23.06 -13.24 -19.77
CA GLU A 43 24.29 -13.01 -20.54
C GLU A 43 24.89 -11.61 -20.27
N ASP A 44 24.07 -10.64 -19.84
CA ASP A 44 24.48 -9.29 -19.46
C ASP A 44 23.64 -8.76 -18.28
N ASN A 45 24.07 -9.04 -17.04
CA ASN A 45 23.36 -8.67 -15.83
C ASN A 45 23.23 -7.15 -15.57
N THR A 46 23.76 -6.30 -16.47
CA THR A 46 23.54 -4.85 -16.44
C THR A 46 22.29 -4.42 -17.21
N LYS A 47 21.66 -5.34 -17.95
CA LYS A 47 20.47 -5.10 -18.78
C LYS A 47 19.29 -5.93 -18.34
N LEU A 48 18.13 -5.52 -18.83
CA LEU A 48 16.90 -6.29 -18.77
C LEU A 48 16.71 -7.14 -20.03
N THR A 49 16.22 -8.36 -19.84
CA THR A 49 15.59 -9.17 -20.88
C THR A 49 14.09 -9.25 -20.62
N ASP A 50 13.28 -9.44 -21.66
CA ASP A 50 11.84 -9.65 -21.59
C ASP A 50 11.43 -11.13 -21.77
N ASP A 51 12.42 -12.01 -21.98
CA ASP A 51 12.24 -13.45 -22.15
C ASP A 51 11.95 -14.15 -20.81
N PRO A 52 10.72 -14.66 -20.62
CA PRO A 52 10.34 -15.31 -19.36
C PRO A 52 11.04 -16.64 -19.10
N GLU A 53 11.63 -17.29 -20.11
CA GLU A 53 12.33 -18.57 -19.91
C GLU A 53 13.72 -18.39 -19.32
N THR A 54 14.35 -17.23 -19.55
CA THR A 54 15.75 -16.97 -19.20
C THR A 54 15.95 -15.82 -18.22
N ALA A 55 14.97 -14.92 -18.07
CA ALA A 55 15.04 -13.79 -17.16
C ALA A 55 15.41 -14.22 -15.73
N MET A 56 16.45 -13.61 -15.18
CA MET A 56 16.84 -13.76 -13.78
C MET A 56 16.20 -12.66 -12.92
N PRO A 57 15.96 -12.90 -11.61
CA PRO A 57 15.40 -11.88 -10.75
C PRO A 57 16.38 -10.74 -10.50
N ILE A 58 15.86 -9.52 -10.38
CA ILE A 58 16.60 -8.41 -9.77
C ILE A 58 16.59 -8.63 -8.25
N VAL A 59 17.74 -8.52 -7.60
CA VAL A 59 17.89 -8.77 -6.17
C VAL A 59 17.99 -7.45 -5.40
N LEU A 60 17.11 -7.27 -4.41
CA LEU A 60 17.09 -6.13 -3.50
C LEU A 60 17.88 -6.48 -2.23
N ASP A 61 19.12 -6.01 -2.14
CA ASP A 61 20.07 -6.43 -1.10
C ASP A 61 20.02 -5.62 0.20
N GLN A 62 19.30 -4.51 0.24
CA GLN A 62 19.13 -3.70 1.45
C GLN A 62 17.77 -3.98 2.09
N ALA A 63 17.78 -4.36 3.37
CA ALA A 63 16.57 -4.55 4.15
C ALA A 63 16.16 -3.23 4.84
N ASN A 64 14.87 -3.13 5.18
CA ASN A 64 14.27 -2.02 5.92
C ASN A 64 14.45 -0.66 5.26
N VAL A 65 14.42 -0.63 3.92
CA VAL A 65 14.43 0.59 3.12
C VAL A 65 13.33 0.53 2.08
N TYR A 66 12.92 1.69 1.60
CA TYR A 66 12.11 1.77 0.40
C TYR A 66 13.01 1.86 -0.82
N TYR A 67 12.66 1.10 -1.85
CA TYR A 67 13.24 1.18 -3.17
C TYR A 67 12.36 2.04 -4.07
N GLU A 68 12.99 2.95 -4.82
CA GLU A 68 12.47 3.51 -6.06
C GLU A 68 13.16 2.80 -7.21
N ILE A 69 12.37 2.23 -8.12
CA ILE A 69 12.84 1.42 -9.22
C ILE A 69 12.36 2.05 -10.50
N ASN A 70 13.29 2.54 -11.31
CA ASN A 70 13.01 3.10 -12.62
C ASN A 70 13.38 2.09 -13.69
N ILE A 71 12.51 1.89 -14.69
CA ILE A 71 12.64 0.89 -15.74
C ILE A 71 12.44 1.59 -17.08
N ASP A 72 13.30 1.30 -18.04
CA ASP A 72 13.14 1.68 -19.44
C ASP A 72 13.16 0.41 -20.29
N VAL A 73 11.99 -0.03 -20.75
CA VAL A 73 11.85 -1.30 -21.47
C VAL A 73 12.36 -1.21 -22.91
N LYS A 74 12.49 0.00 -23.48
CA LYS A 74 13.02 0.19 -24.84
C LYS A 74 14.53 0.14 -24.87
N ASN A 75 15.17 0.71 -23.86
CA ASN A 75 16.62 0.70 -23.71
C ASN A 75 17.13 -0.52 -22.92
N SER A 76 16.22 -1.38 -22.42
CA SER A 76 16.55 -2.54 -21.59
C SER A 76 17.36 -2.17 -20.35
N THR A 77 17.05 -1.04 -19.71
CA THR A 77 17.79 -0.54 -18.54
C THR A 77 16.90 -0.40 -17.31
N TYR A 78 17.52 -0.45 -16.14
CA TYR A 78 16.86 -0.16 -14.87
C TYR A 78 17.79 0.60 -13.94
N ASN A 79 17.20 1.30 -12.97
CA ASN A 79 17.92 1.97 -11.91
C ASN A 79 17.22 1.73 -10.57
N LEU A 80 18.01 1.39 -9.55
CA LEU A 80 17.55 1.24 -8.18
C LEU A 80 18.08 2.41 -7.35
N LYS A 81 17.18 3.08 -6.65
CA LYS A 81 17.51 4.03 -5.60
C LYS A 81 16.82 3.59 -4.32
N THR A 82 17.43 3.90 -3.19
CA THR A 82 16.83 3.66 -1.88
C THR A 82 16.61 4.97 -1.15
N TYR A 83 15.55 5.02 -0.36
CA TYR A 83 15.35 6.05 0.65
C TYR A 83 14.95 5.40 1.98
N SER A 84 15.24 6.09 3.07
CA SER A 84 15.06 5.52 4.40
C SER A 84 13.59 5.54 4.81
N ILE A 85 13.25 4.74 5.82
CA ILE A 85 11.94 4.82 6.49
C ILE A 85 11.69 6.23 7.04
N ALA A 86 12.72 6.93 7.51
CA ALA A 86 12.56 8.28 8.06
C ALA A 86 12.27 9.34 6.99
N ASP A 87 12.67 9.08 5.74
CA ASP A 87 12.40 9.97 4.60
C ASP A 87 11.03 9.69 3.96
N ALA A 88 10.38 8.60 4.33
CA ALA A 88 9.04 8.26 3.87
C ALA A 88 8.00 9.18 4.52
N VAL A 89 7.02 9.60 3.74
CA VAL A 89 5.95 10.51 4.16
C VAL A 89 4.61 9.85 3.88
N ASP A 90 3.74 9.81 4.89
CA ASP A 90 2.36 9.37 4.75
C ASP A 90 1.40 10.52 5.13
N PRO A 91 0.10 10.43 4.83
CA PRO A 91 -0.84 11.52 5.09
C PRO A 91 -1.30 11.61 6.55
N ILE A 92 -0.82 10.74 7.45
CA ILE A 92 -1.38 10.57 8.80
C ILE A 92 -1.13 11.83 9.64
N PRO A 93 -2.19 12.47 10.18
CA PRO A 93 -2.06 13.77 10.85
C PRO A 93 -1.58 13.71 12.31
N HIS A 94 -1.71 12.56 12.96
CA HIS A 94 -1.43 12.40 14.40
C HIS A 94 -0.54 11.21 14.66
N THR A 95 0.07 11.21 15.85
CA THR A 95 0.71 9.99 16.37
C THR A 95 -0.34 8.89 16.52
N TYR A 96 -0.11 7.73 15.92
CA TYR A 96 -1.04 6.61 16.01
C TYR A 96 -1.20 6.15 17.48
N GLY A 97 -2.44 6.07 17.97
CA GLY A 97 -2.78 5.71 19.35
C GLY A 97 -2.70 6.85 20.38
N SER A 98 -2.44 8.09 19.98
CA SER A 98 -2.47 9.25 20.90
C SER A 98 -3.90 9.76 21.15
N ILE A 99 -4.14 10.36 22.32
CA ILE A 99 -5.37 11.13 22.59
C ILE A 99 -5.22 12.51 21.95
N SER A 100 -5.61 12.64 20.68
CA SER A 100 -5.38 13.85 19.89
C SER A 100 -6.44 14.16 18.83
N LEU A 101 -7.36 13.24 18.56
CA LEU A 101 -8.43 13.49 17.61
C LEU A 101 -9.50 14.34 18.30
N ASP A 102 -9.65 15.59 17.85
CA ASP A 102 -10.72 16.48 18.28
C ASP A 102 -12.06 15.98 17.76
N THR A 103 -12.82 15.30 18.63
CA THR A 103 -14.03 14.55 18.28
C THR A 103 -15.07 15.41 17.56
N TRP A 104 -15.11 16.71 17.88
CA TRP A 104 -16.11 17.63 17.35
C TRP A 104 -15.54 18.63 16.34
N GLY A 105 -14.22 18.64 16.15
CA GLY A 105 -13.53 19.64 15.36
C GLY A 105 -13.75 21.08 15.88
N ASP A 106 -14.04 21.24 17.17
CA ASP A 106 -14.44 22.50 17.81
C ASP A 106 -13.29 23.20 18.58
N GLY A 107 -12.06 22.71 18.42
CA GLY A 107 -10.89 23.19 19.14
C GLY A 107 -10.55 22.35 20.38
N GLY A 108 -11.06 21.11 20.45
CA GLY A 108 -10.65 20.11 21.44
C GLY A 108 -11.46 20.13 22.72
N SER A 109 -12.77 20.41 22.65
CA SER A 109 -13.65 20.25 23.82
C SER A 109 -13.67 18.80 24.33
N TRP A 110 -13.46 17.83 23.42
CA TRP A 110 -13.17 16.44 23.76
C TRP A 110 -12.21 15.79 22.77
N LEU A 111 -11.07 15.33 23.28
CA LEU A 111 -10.10 14.54 22.52
C LEU A 111 -10.34 13.05 22.74
N GLN A 112 -10.43 12.31 21.64
CA GLN A 112 -10.47 10.85 21.63
C GLN A 112 -9.16 10.27 21.10
N GLU A 113 -8.97 8.97 21.30
CA GLU A 113 -7.82 8.26 20.74
C GLU A 113 -7.88 8.29 19.21
N PHE A 114 -6.76 8.65 18.58
CA PHE A 114 -6.59 8.57 17.15
C PHE A 114 -6.07 7.20 16.74
N TYR A 115 -6.90 6.43 16.02
CA TYR A 115 -6.46 5.24 15.31
C TYR A 115 -7.35 5.00 14.09
N PHE A 116 -6.88 4.16 13.18
CA PHE A 116 -7.61 3.72 12.01
C PHE A 116 -7.38 2.24 11.76
N GLY A 117 -8.20 1.65 10.91
CA GLY A 117 -8.08 0.24 10.60
C GLY A 117 -9.12 -0.23 9.59
N TYR A 118 -9.28 -1.55 9.54
CA TYR A 118 -10.21 -2.21 8.64
C TYR A 118 -11.65 -1.98 9.06
N MET A 119 -12.51 -1.55 8.13
CA MET A 119 -13.90 -1.23 8.44
C MET A 119 -14.83 -1.66 7.30
N THR A 120 -15.94 -2.31 7.64
CA THR A 120 -16.93 -2.85 6.69
C THR A 120 -18.30 -2.19 6.78
N SER A 121 -18.54 -1.36 7.78
CA SER A 121 -19.88 -0.88 8.15
C SER A 121 -19.87 0.54 8.68
N SER A 122 -19.32 0.75 9.87
CA SER A 122 -19.41 2.01 10.62
C SER A 122 -18.05 2.41 11.23
N PRO A 123 -17.73 3.71 11.32
CA PRO A 123 -16.54 4.20 12.01
C PRO A 123 -16.47 3.86 13.50
N THR A 124 -17.58 3.47 14.11
CA THR A 124 -17.63 2.97 15.49
C THR A 124 -17.11 1.54 15.62
N GLU A 125 -17.02 0.80 14.50
CA GLU A 125 -16.70 -0.64 14.41
C GLU A 125 -15.36 -0.90 13.70
N VAL A 126 -14.49 0.10 13.61
CA VAL A 126 -13.16 -0.04 13.01
C VAL A 126 -12.35 -1.10 13.76
N LEU A 127 -11.93 -2.15 13.05
CA LEU A 127 -10.95 -3.09 13.55
C LEU A 127 -9.57 -2.43 13.52
N ARG A 128 -9.12 -1.99 14.69
CA ARG A 128 -7.84 -1.30 14.90
C ARG A 128 -6.68 -2.10 14.29
N PHE A 129 -5.83 -1.40 13.54
CA PHE A 129 -4.54 -1.95 13.14
C PHE A 129 -3.51 -1.86 14.26
N THR A 130 -2.51 -2.73 14.18
CA THR A 130 -1.25 -2.59 14.90
C THR A 130 -0.24 -1.95 13.96
N GLN A 131 0.40 -0.87 14.43
CA GLN A 131 1.49 -0.21 13.73
C GLN A 131 2.78 -1.04 13.90
N ASP A 132 3.50 -1.26 12.81
CA ASP A 132 4.77 -1.98 12.83
C ASP A 132 5.84 -1.16 13.59
N LYS A 133 6.63 -1.86 14.42
CA LYS A 133 7.62 -1.22 15.29
C LYS A 133 8.89 -0.80 14.56
N THR A 134 9.16 -1.39 13.39
CA THR A 134 10.34 -1.09 12.58
C THR A 134 10.02 -0.05 11.51
N ASN A 135 8.87 -0.18 10.84
CA ASN A 135 8.39 0.77 9.86
C ASN A 135 7.03 1.35 10.28
N PRO A 136 7.00 2.57 10.86
CA PRO A 136 5.76 3.18 11.35
C PRO A 136 4.75 3.52 10.23
N HIS A 137 5.13 3.41 8.95
CA HIS A 137 4.19 3.54 7.83
C HIS A 137 3.44 2.24 7.52
N LEU A 138 3.81 1.12 8.15
CA LEU A 138 3.15 -0.18 8.01
C LEU A 138 2.18 -0.45 9.15
N PHE A 139 1.00 -0.93 8.77
CA PHE A 139 -0.10 -1.27 9.67
C PHE A 139 -0.65 -2.65 9.31
N TYR A 140 -1.12 -3.42 10.29
CA TYR A 140 -1.70 -4.74 10.02
C TYR A 140 -2.77 -5.12 11.02
N LEU A 141 -3.65 -6.06 10.65
CA LEU A 141 -4.51 -6.72 11.63
C LEU A 141 -3.73 -7.81 12.37
N ASP A 142 -3.78 -7.79 13.69
CA ASP A 142 -3.21 -8.86 14.52
C ASP A 142 -3.96 -10.18 14.33
N THR A 143 -5.29 -10.11 14.24
CA THR A 143 -6.14 -11.26 13.95
C THR A 143 -6.32 -11.39 12.44
N PRO A 144 -5.92 -12.53 11.83
CA PRO A 144 -6.16 -12.78 10.42
C PRO A 144 -7.64 -12.71 10.06
N LEU A 145 -7.92 -12.25 8.84
CA LEU A 145 -9.26 -12.30 8.25
C LEU A 145 -9.51 -13.68 7.68
N PHE A 146 -10.56 -14.36 8.12
CA PHE A 146 -11.08 -15.52 7.41
C PHE A 146 -11.88 -15.05 6.19
N LEU A 147 -11.49 -15.51 5.00
CA LEU A 147 -12.11 -15.15 3.73
C LEU A 147 -12.54 -16.42 3.00
N GLU A 148 -13.75 -16.42 2.44
CA GLU A 148 -14.32 -17.54 1.69
C GLU A 148 -14.24 -17.29 0.18
N ALA A 149 -13.75 -18.26 -0.59
CA ALA A 149 -13.68 -18.17 -2.05
C ALA A 149 -15.05 -17.88 -2.69
N GLY A 150 -15.07 -17.01 -3.69
CA GLY A 150 -16.26 -16.56 -4.40
C GLY A 150 -17.02 -15.42 -3.71
N THR A 151 -16.66 -15.04 -2.48
CA THR A 151 -17.27 -13.89 -1.80
C THR A 151 -16.62 -12.58 -2.24
N LYS A 152 -17.44 -11.52 -2.34
CA LYS A 152 -16.92 -10.16 -2.48
C LYS A 152 -16.63 -9.60 -1.09
N MET A 153 -15.42 -9.08 -0.91
CA MET A 153 -15.13 -8.22 0.23
C MET A 153 -15.93 -6.91 0.09
N ASN A 154 -15.99 -6.12 1.16
CA ASN A 154 -16.49 -4.75 1.11
C ASN A 154 -15.93 -3.97 2.30
N PHE A 155 -14.81 -3.29 2.11
CA PHE A 155 -14.13 -2.60 3.21
C PHE A 155 -13.41 -1.33 2.76
N VAL A 156 -13.05 -0.51 3.73
CA VAL A 156 -12.09 0.58 3.59
C VAL A 156 -11.17 0.64 4.79
N ILE A 157 -10.13 1.48 4.69
CA ILE A 157 -9.31 1.85 5.84
C ILE A 157 -9.80 3.20 6.33
N HIS A 158 -10.25 3.25 7.58
CA HIS A 158 -10.95 4.42 8.11
C HIS A 158 -10.57 4.67 9.57
N ASN A 159 -10.50 5.94 9.97
CA ASN A 159 -10.32 6.31 11.36
C ASN A 159 -11.52 5.86 12.20
N TRP A 160 -11.26 5.44 13.42
CA TRP A 160 -12.34 5.25 14.37
C TRP A 160 -12.94 6.59 14.78
N HIS A 161 -14.25 6.60 15.02
CA HIS A 161 -14.96 7.76 15.52
C HIS A 161 -16.13 7.35 16.41
N SER A 162 -16.30 8.00 17.57
CA SER A 162 -17.32 7.60 18.55
C SER A 162 -18.76 7.93 18.12
N ASP A 163 -18.94 8.94 17.27
CA ASP A 163 -20.26 9.52 16.95
C ASP A 163 -20.69 9.30 15.47
N GLY A 164 -19.95 8.49 14.71
CA GLY A 164 -20.32 8.11 13.34
C GLY A 164 -19.39 8.66 12.26
N TRP A 165 -19.94 8.92 11.07
CA TRP A 165 -19.17 9.22 9.86
C TRP A 165 -18.42 10.54 9.91
N TRP A 166 -17.10 10.43 10.05
CA TRP A 166 -16.19 11.52 9.78
C TRP A 166 -14.93 10.98 9.08
N ASN A 167 -14.79 11.33 7.80
CA ASN A 167 -13.65 10.94 6.95
C ASN A 167 -12.38 11.74 7.32
N TYR A 168 -12.01 11.74 8.59
CA TYR A 168 -10.89 12.51 9.12
C TYR A 168 -9.55 11.99 8.58
N CYS A 169 -9.36 10.68 8.63
CA CYS A 169 -8.19 9.99 8.10
C CYS A 169 -8.64 8.63 7.53
N THR A 170 -8.71 8.54 6.21
CA THR A 170 -9.27 7.36 5.53
C THR A 170 -8.64 7.18 4.16
N TRP A 171 -8.58 5.93 3.71
CA TRP A 171 -8.11 5.54 2.39
C TRP A 171 -9.20 4.78 1.65
N ARG A 172 -9.37 5.16 0.38
CA ARG A 172 -10.31 4.59 -0.58
C ARG A 172 -9.53 3.99 -1.75
N VAL A 173 -10.22 3.28 -2.63
CA VAL A 173 -9.55 2.59 -3.73
C VAL A 173 -9.72 3.27 -5.08
N ASP A 174 -8.75 3.09 -5.96
CA ASP A 174 -8.85 3.52 -7.36
C ASP A 174 -9.91 2.72 -8.13
N ASN A 175 -9.96 1.41 -7.88
CA ASN A 175 -10.93 0.49 -8.46
C ASN A 175 -11.54 -0.40 -7.36
N SER A 176 -12.87 -0.50 -7.30
CA SER A 176 -13.54 -1.29 -6.26
C SER A 176 -13.28 -2.79 -6.42
N ASP A 177 -13.38 -3.34 -7.64
CA ASP A 177 -13.30 -4.79 -7.86
C ASP A 177 -11.84 -5.28 -7.96
N GLU A 178 -10.93 -4.44 -8.46
CA GLU A 178 -9.52 -4.76 -8.64
C GLU A 178 -8.63 -3.63 -8.09
N PRO A 179 -8.63 -3.40 -6.77
CA PRO A 179 -7.91 -2.28 -6.17
C PRO A 179 -6.40 -2.46 -6.33
N GLU A 180 -5.75 -1.46 -6.89
CA GLU A 180 -4.29 -1.38 -6.96
C GLU A 180 -3.75 -0.31 -6.01
N ILE A 181 -4.57 0.71 -5.73
CA ILE A 181 -4.23 1.84 -4.88
C ILE A 181 -5.22 1.95 -3.72
N PHE A 182 -4.71 2.14 -2.51
CA PHE A 182 -5.46 2.58 -1.33
C PHE A 182 -5.09 4.04 -1.06
N GLY A 183 -5.61 4.94 -1.89
CA GLY A 183 -5.27 6.35 -1.91
C GLY A 183 -5.93 7.12 -0.77
N TYR A 184 -5.25 8.14 -0.26
CA TYR A 184 -5.79 8.98 0.80
C TYR A 184 -7.04 9.73 0.32
N TYR A 185 -8.09 9.68 1.13
CA TYR A 185 -9.38 10.32 0.87
C TYR A 185 -9.80 11.27 2.00
N GLY A 186 -8.97 11.44 3.05
CA GLY A 186 -9.24 12.42 4.09
C GLY A 186 -9.28 13.83 3.50
N LYS A 187 -10.47 14.39 3.33
CA LYS A 187 -10.72 15.56 2.46
C LYS A 187 -10.24 16.90 3.03
N GLU A 188 -9.85 16.93 4.30
CA GLU A 188 -9.55 18.18 4.98
C GLU A 188 -8.05 18.35 5.12
N ALA A 189 -7.44 19.16 4.25
CA ALA A 189 -5.99 19.40 4.22
C ALA A 189 -5.40 19.90 5.56
N LYS A 190 -6.19 20.58 6.40
CA LYS A 190 -5.80 20.98 7.77
C LYS A 190 -5.57 19.78 8.71
N TYR A 191 -6.05 18.61 8.33
CA TYR A 191 -5.97 17.34 9.07
C TYR A 191 -5.18 16.29 8.28
N THR A 192 -4.24 16.75 7.46
CA THR A 192 -3.29 15.89 6.74
C THR A 192 -1.88 16.28 7.19
N ASN A 193 -0.97 15.32 7.25
CA ASN A 193 0.45 15.61 7.40
C ASN A 193 0.89 16.67 6.36
N PRO A 194 1.39 17.85 6.74
CA PRO A 194 1.71 18.92 5.80
C PRO A 194 2.87 18.56 4.84
N ALA A 195 3.67 17.55 5.16
CA ALA A 195 4.70 17.03 4.26
C ALA A 195 4.10 16.17 3.13
N TRP A 196 2.85 15.69 3.27
CA TRP A 196 2.18 14.90 2.25
C TRP A 196 1.70 15.80 1.11
N THR A 197 2.23 15.55 -0.09
CA THR A 197 2.00 16.40 -1.27
C THR A 197 1.37 15.67 -2.44
N LYS A 198 1.07 14.37 -2.31
CA LYS A 198 0.42 13.63 -3.40
C LYS A 198 -0.99 14.19 -3.61
N PRO A 199 -1.40 14.42 -4.87
CA PRO A 199 -2.73 14.92 -5.18
C PRO A 199 -3.80 13.87 -4.88
N ASP A 200 -5.04 14.32 -4.68
CA ASP A 200 -6.20 13.43 -4.62
C ASP A 200 -6.33 12.65 -5.93
N HIS A 201 -6.40 11.33 -5.82
CA HIS A 201 -6.38 10.44 -6.99
C HIS A 201 -7.32 9.23 -6.85
N VAL A 202 -8.17 9.21 -5.82
CA VAL A 202 -9.20 8.18 -5.62
C VAL A 202 -10.56 8.82 -5.34
N GLY A 203 -11.63 8.15 -5.77
CA GLY A 203 -13.01 8.50 -5.41
C GLY A 203 -13.43 7.87 -4.08
N ASP A 204 -14.71 8.02 -3.73
CA ASP A 204 -15.31 7.34 -2.56
C ASP A 204 -15.62 5.87 -2.86
N ASN A 205 -14.58 5.11 -3.20
CA ASN A 205 -14.71 3.71 -3.58
C ASN A 205 -14.29 2.82 -2.41
N TRP A 206 -15.07 1.78 -2.19
CA TRP A 206 -14.75 0.73 -1.22
C TRP A 206 -14.07 -0.43 -1.92
N ALA A 207 -13.13 -1.08 -1.25
CA ALA A 207 -12.48 -2.28 -1.75
C ALA A 207 -13.47 -3.44 -1.72
N LYS A 208 -13.78 -3.97 -2.90
CA LYS A 208 -14.69 -5.10 -3.14
C LYS A 208 -14.09 -6.23 -3.98
N PRO A 209 -12.80 -6.60 -3.78
CA PRO A 209 -12.22 -7.71 -4.53
C PRO A 209 -12.96 -9.01 -4.23
N THR A 210 -13.02 -9.88 -5.25
CA THR A 210 -13.53 -11.25 -5.08
C THR A 210 -12.41 -12.11 -4.49
N VAL A 211 -12.73 -12.86 -3.45
CA VAL A 211 -11.81 -13.80 -2.82
C VAL A 211 -11.66 -15.02 -3.73
N ASN A 212 -10.43 -15.33 -4.13
CA ASN A 212 -10.17 -16.45 -5.05
C ASN A 212 -9.96 -17.79 -4.33
N VAL A 213 -9.42 -17.77 -3.12
CA VAL A 213 -9.08 -18.97 -2.34
C VAL A 213 -9.56 -18.77 -0.91
N THR A 214 -10.19 -19.81 -0.34
CA THR A 214 -10.63 -19.79 1.06
C THR A 214 -9.43 -19.90 1.99
N GLY A 215 -9.37 -19.08 3.04
CA GLY A 215 -8.30 -19.19 4.03
C GLY A 215 -8.27 -18.03 5.02
N ASN A 216 -7.27 -18.08 5.91
CA ASN A 216 -6.93 -16.97 6.79
C ASN A 216 -5.89 -16.07 6.10
N TYR A 217 -6.08 -14.76 6.18
CA TYR A 217 -5.22 -13.78 5.54
C TYR A 217 -4.83 -12.67 6.50
N LYS A 218 -3.54 -12.39 6.58
CA LYS A 218 -3.02 -11.19 7.21
C LYS A 218 -3.17 -10.01 6.25
N LEU A 219 -3.98 -9.03 6.65
CA LEU A 219 -4.06 -7.74 5.97
C LEU A 219 -2.93 -6.83 6.46
N ILE A 220 -2.13 -6.33 5.53
CA ILE A 220 -1.07 -5.35 5.80
C ILE A 220 -1.30 -4.15 4.89
N PHE A 221 -1.18 -2.96 5.44
CA PHE A 221 -1.33 -1.68 4.77
C PHE A 221 -0.06 -0.84 4.93
N ASP A 222 0.42 -0.26 3.84
CA ASP A 222 1.50 0.71 3.80
C ASP A 222 0.91 2.08 3.45
N ALA A 223 0.88 2.98 4.44
CA ALA A 223 0.28 4.31 4.29
C ALA A 223 1.14 5.25 3.43
N HIS A 224 2.46 5.03 3.37
CA HIS A 224 3.36 5.81 2.53
C HIS A 224 3.20 5.43 1.05
N LEU A 225 3.16 4.12 0.77
CA LEU A 225 2.98 3.60 -0.59
C LEU A 225 1.51 3.58 -1.04
N GLU A 226 0.57 3.77 -0.13
CA GLU A 226 -0.88 3.66 -0.38
C GLU A 226 -1.25 2.28 -0.92
N ARG A 227 -0.74 1.21 -0.29
CA ARG A 227 -0.93 -0.17 -0.75
C ARG A 227 -1.38 -1.07 0.38
N ALA A 228 -2.34 -1.94 0.10
CA ALA A 228 -2.69 -3.05 0.98
C ALA A 228 -2.33 -4.38 0.33
N LYS A 229 -2.01 -5.38 1.16
CA LYS A 229 -1.76 -6.76 0.76
C LYS A 229 -2.46 -7.72 1.71
N LEU A 230 -3.04 -8.78 1.14
CA LEU A 230 -3.52 -9.95 1.86
C LEU A 230 -2.48 -11.06 1.69
N ILE A 231 -1.88 -11.51 2.78
CA ILE A 231 -0.90 -12.59 2.78
C ILE A 231 -1.53 -13.79 3.51
N PRO A 232 -1.49 -15.02 2.94
CA PRO A 232 -1.93 -16.20 3.67
C PRO A 232 -1.31 -16.27 5.07
N ALA A 233 -2.15 -16.50 6.08
CA ALA A 233 -1.75 -16.73 7.46
C ALA A 233 -2.01 -18.21 7.77
N ASN A 234 -0.94 -18.96 8.01
CA ASN A 234 -0.99 -20.38 8.39
C ASN A 234 -1.32 -20.54 9.88
#